data_AF-A0A355BBD4-F1
#
_entry.id   AF-A0A355BBD4-F1
#
_cell.length_a   1.000
_cell.length_b   1.000
_cell.length_c   1.000
_cell.angle_alpha   90.00
_cell.angle_beta   90.00
_cell.angle_gamma   90.00
#
_symmetry.space_group_name_H-M   'P 1'
#
loop_
_entity.id
_entity.type
_entity.pdbx_description
1 polymer ?
#
loop_
_entity_poly.entity_id
_entity_poly.type
_entity_poly.pdbx_seq_one_letter_code
_entity_poly.pdbx_strand_id
1 'polypeptide(L)'
;MRQIELRESVIIFLGLPPKSKIEQFNKAFELYRKSANKNLGVELRLNRSGFTEEGLENLLYDLKKLHQISDVDVLSYLKKNETHKDIFENLVESSEAIIKSFKPKNDTFDDFVPIRKEYPFLNDKDCPDELFIVVGKKIAAWKRYQELHEKIQNFDGEKNGEEVLTQLTAQATAEYEENKALESELKYYAEHKEVLAAHPVLVELRIKKDVEAMSNAELHKYVQSSK
;
A
#
# COMPACT_ATOMS: atom_id res chain seq x y z
N MET A 1 -30.67 22.95 7.96
CA MET A 1 -29.46 23.54 8.55
C MET A 1 -29.86 24.18 9.86
N ARG A 2 -29.30 23.72 10.98
CA ARG A 2 -29.62 24.25 12.31
C ARG A 2 -28.97 25.65 12.45
N GLN A 3 -29.58 26.57 13.22
CA GLN A 3 -29.06 27.95 13.37
C GLN A 3 -27.58 27.99 13.81
N ILE A 4 -27.16 27.01 14.62
CA ILE A 4 -25.77 26.85 15.11
C ILE A 4 -24.79 26.57 13.95
N GLU A 5 -25.15 25.68 13.02
CA GLU A 5 -24.31 25.34 11.85
C GLU A 5 -24.14 26.52 10.89
N LEU A 6 -25.16 27.39 10.81
CA LEU A 6 -25.13 28.58 9.96
C LEU A 6 -24.23 29.68 10.56
N ARG A 7 -24.24 29.86 11.89
CA ARG A 7 -23.34 30.82 12.56
C ARG A 7 -21.88 30.46 12.31
N GLU A 8 -21.53 29.18 12.47
CA GLU A 8 -20.16 28.70 12.19
C GLU A 8 -19.76 28.95 10.74
N SER A 9 -20.67 28.68 9.79
CA SER A 9 -20.44 28.93 8.36
C SER A 9 -20.16 30.41 8.06
N VAL A 10 -20.82 31.33 8.78
CA VAL A 10 -20.60 32.77 8.64
C VAL A 10 -19.25 33.17 9.24
N ILE A 11 -18.86 32.62 10.40
CA ILE A 11 -17.54 32.86 10.99
C ILE A 11 -16.42 32.41 10.04
N ILE A 12 -16.57 31.22 9.45
CA ILE A 12 -15.62 30.67 8.46
C ILE A 12 -15.49 31.63 7.27
N PHE A 13 -16.61 32.06 6.70
CA PHE A 13 -16.63 32.98 5.55
C PHE A 13 -16.00 34.34 5.88
N LEU A 14 -16.26 34.89 7.06
CA LEU A 14 -15.70 36.19 7.48
C LEU A 14 -14.19 36.11 7.74
N GLY A 15 -13.69 34.96 8.20
CA GLY A 15 -12.25 34.74 8.38
C GLY A 15 -11.52 34.48 7.06
N LEU A 16 -12.13 33.68 6.17
CA LEU A 16 -11.54 33.26 4.90
C LEU A 16 -12.45 33.62 3.71
N PRO A 17 -12.64 34.92 3.42
CA PRO A 17 -13.47 35.32 2.30
C PRO A 17 -12.80 34.95 0.96
N PRO A 18 -13.58 34.61 -0.09
CA PRO A 18 -13.06 34.41 -1.44
C PRO A 18 -12.24 35.62 -1.94
N LYS A 19 -11.29 35.40 -2.86
CA LYS A 19 -10.43 36.50 -3.37
C LYS A 19 -11.21 37.54 -4.19
N SER A 20 -12.25 37.12 -4.90
CA SER A 20 -13.05 38.00 -5.75
C SER A 20 -14.18 38.67 -4.96
N LYS A 21 -14.32 40.00 -5.05
CA LYS A 21 -15.41 40.75 -4.40
C LYS A 21 -16.80 40.27 -4.85
N ILE A 22 -16.94 39.84 -6.10
CA ILE A 22 -18.21 39.31 -6.64
C ILE A 22 -18.56 37.97 -5.98
N GLU A 23 -17.56 37.09 -5.78
CA GLU A 23 -17.75 35.82 -5.09
C GLU A 23 -18.04 36.03 -3.60
N GLN A 24 -17.35 36.99 -2.97
CA GLN A 24 -17.65 37.39 -1.60
C GLN A 24 -19.11 37.82 -1.45
N PHE A 25 -19.61 38.64 -2.38
CA PHE A 25 -21.00 39.08 -2.37
C PHE A 25 -21.98 37.93 -2.57
N ASN A 26 -21.75 37.08 -3.57
CA ASN A 26 -22.63 35.93 -3.81
C ASN A 26 -22.69 35.01 -2.60
N LYS A 27 -21.54 34.77 -1.94
CA LYS A 27 -21.46 33.92 -0.76
C LYS A 27 -22.08 34.58 0.48
N ALA A 28 -21.80 35.85 0.72
CA ALA A 28 -22.44 36.62 1.79
C ALA A 28 -23.96 36.65 1.61
N PHE A 29 -24.43 36.87 0.39
CA PHE A 29 -25.85 36.90 0.07
C PHE A 29 -26.51 35.53 0.26
N GLU A 30 -25.86 34.43 -0.14
CA GLU A 30 -26.33 33.07 0.13
C GLU A 30 -26.51 32.81 1.64
N LEU A 31 -25.53 33.20 2.45
CA LEU A 31 -25.57 33.06 3.90
C LEU A 31 -26.66 33.95 4.52
N TYR A 32 -26.82 35.17 4.01
CA TYR A 32 -27.85 36.11 4.44
C TYR A 32 -29.25 35.54 4.19
N ARG A 33 -29.51 34.98 3.01
CA ARG A 33 -30.81 34.36 2.66
C ARG A 33 -31.17 33.20 3.58
N LYS A 34 -30.18 32.44 4.05
CA LYS A 34 -30.36 31.32 4.99
C LYS A 34 -30.53 31.77 6.44
N SER A 35 -30.22 33.03 6.75
CA SER A 35 -30.25 33.56 8.12
C SER A 35 -31.68 33.78 8.62
N ALA A 36 -31.92 33.42 9.88
CA ALA A 36 -33.17 33.74 10.57
C ALA A 36 -33.24 35.25 10.84
N ASN A 37 -34.45 35.83 10.84
CA ASN A 37 -34.69 37.25 11.11
C ASN A 37 -34.03 38.24 10.13
N LYS A 38 -33.70 37.79 8.91
CA LYS A 38 -33.20 38.66 7.84
C LYS A 38 -34.24 39.70 7.40
N ASN A 39 -33.77 40.82 6.86
CA ASN A 39 -34.66 41.84 6.28
C ASN A 39 -35.02 41.47 4.83
N LEU A 40 -36.30 41.15 4.60
CA LEU A 40 -36.80 40.75 3.29
C LEU A 40 -36.67 41.86 2.23
N GLY A 41 -36.79 43.13 2.63
CA GLY A 41 -36.63 44.26 1.71
C GLY A 41 -35.20 44.39 1.18
N VAL A 42 -34.21 44.10 2.04
CA VAL A 42 -32.79 44.09 1.65
C VAL A 42 -32.51 42.94 0.68
N GLU A 43 -33.07 41.75 0.92
CA GLU A 43 -32.95 40.61 0.00
C GLU A 43 -33.52 40.93 -1.39
N LEU A 44 -34.73 41.48 -1.45
CA LEU A 44 -35.38 41.82 -2.72
C LEU A 44 -34.64 42.91 -3.49
N ARG A 45 -34.12 43.92 -2.79
CA ARG A 45 -33.31 44.99 -3.40
C ARG A 45 -32.04 44.42 -4.02
N LEU A 46 -31.29 43.63 -3.25
CA LEU A 46 -30.02 43.05 -3.69
C LEU A 46 -30.18 42.05 -4.83
N ASN A 47 -31.28 41.29 -4.85
CA ASN A 47 -31.65 40.44 -5.98
C ASN A 47 -31.88 41.25 -7.28
N ARG A 48 -32.38 42.48 -7.18
CA ARG A 48 -32.65 43.34 -8.34
C ARG A 48 -31.43 44.14 -8.78
N SER A 49 -30.62 44.61 -7.82
CA SER A 49 -29.46 45.45 -8.10
C SER A 49 -28.20 44.66 -8.46
N GLY A 50 -28.10 43.41 -7.99
CA GLY A 50 -26.88 42.61 -8.13
C GLY A 50 -25.74 43.12 -7.27
N PHE A 51 -24.51 42.75 -7.65
CA PHE A 51 -23.28 43.09 -6.93
C PHE A 51 -23.02 44.60 -6.93
N THR A 52 -22.80 45.15 -5.74
CA THR A 52 -22.28 46.49 -5.50
C THR A 52 -21.34 46.43 -4.30
N GLU A 53 -20.31 47.28 -4.26
CA GLU A 53 -19.35 47.28 -3.15
C GLU A 53 -20.01 47.69 -1.83
N GLU A 54 -20.84 48.73 -1.86
CA GLU A 54 -21.65 49.17 -0.72
C GLU A 54 -22.65 48.07 -0.29
N GLY A 55 -23.24 47.34 -1.25
CA GLY A 55 -24.12 46.21 -0.95
C GLY A 55 -23.40 45.07 -0.24
N LEU A 56 -22.15 44.79 -0.61
CA LEU A 56 -21.31 43.80 0.06
C LEU A 56 -21.00 44.23 1.50
N GLU A 57 -20.55 45.47 1.72
CA GLU A 57 -20.22 45.98 3.06
C GLU A 57 -21.42 45.90 4.00
N ASN A 58 -22.60 46.32 3.52
CA ASN A 58 -23.84 46.23 4.28
C ASN A 58 -24.23 44.77 4.59
N LEU A 59 -24.07 43.84 3.64
CA LEU A 59 -24.31 42.42 3.89
C LEU A 59 -23.37 41.85 4.96
N LEU A 60 -22.09 42.21 4.92
CA LEU A 60 -21.12 41.75 5.92
C LEU A 60 -21.46 42.28 7.31
N TYR A 61 -21.85 43.55 7.40
CA TYR A 61 -22.31 44.16 8.66
C TYR A 61 -23.56 43.46 9.20
N ASP A 62 -24.57 43.28 8.36
CA ASP A 62 -25.81 42.62 8.75
C ASP A 62 -25.57 41.16 9.17
N LEU A 63 -24.71 40.43 8.48
CA LEU A 63 -24.35 39.06 8.85
C LEU A 63 -23.68 38.98 10.23
N LYS A 64 -22.73 39.88 10.53
CA LYS A 64 -22.11 39.96 11.87
C LYS A 64 -23.16 40.22 12.95
N LYS A 65 -24.08 41.15 12.69
CA LYS A 65 -25.15 41.53 13.63
C LYS A 65 -26.19 40.42 13.82
N LEU A 66 -26.65 39.79 12.75
CA LEU A 66 -27.65 38.72 12.78
C LEU A 66 -27.17 37.47 13.53
N HIS A 67 -25.90 37.12 13.37
CA HIS A 67 -25.29 35.93 13.99
C HIS A 67 -24.53 36.21 15.28
N GLN A 68 -24.54 37.46 15.75
CA GLN A 68 -23.82 37.90 16.96
C GLN A 68 -22.35 37.46 16.90
N ILE A 69 -21.69 37.80 15.80
CA ILE A 69 -20.27 37.51 15.56
C ILE A 69 -19.48 38.78 15.79
N SER A 70 -18.56 38.73 16.75
CA SER A 70 -17.58 39.79 17.01
C SER A 70 -16.31 39.56 16.19
N ASP A 71 -15.49 40.60 16.07
CA ASP A 71 -14.17 40.46 15.44
C ASP A 71 -13.26 39.49 16.21
N VAL A 72 -13.47 39.34 17.52
CA VAL A 72 -12.75 38.37 18.37
C VAL A 72 -13.09 36.92 17.97
N ASP A 73 -14.34 36.64 17.61
CA ASP A 73 -14.75 35.30 17.16
C ASP A 73 -14.04 34.91 15.85
N VAL A 74 -13.95 35.86 14.91
CA VAL A 74 -13.26 35.67 13.63
C VAL A 74 -11.76 35.47 13.84
N LEU A 75 -11.14 36.29 14.70
CA LEU A 75 -9.72 36.15 15.05
C LEU A 75 -9.41 34.83 15.76
N SER A 76 -10.30 34.38 16.65
CA SER A 76 -10.16 33.09 17.34
C SER A 76 -10.22 31.91 16.36
N TYR A 77 -11.10 32.00 15.36
CA TYR A 77 -11.16 31.03 14.26
C TYR A 77 -9.88 31.03 13.41
N LEU A 78 -9.37 32.21 13.03
CA LEU A 78 -8.14 32.31 12.25
C LEU A 78 -6.94 31.72 12.99
N LYS A 79 -6.75 32.08 14.27
CA LYS A 79 -5.66 31.55 15.11
C LYS A 79 -5.72 30.03 15.27
N LYS A 80 -6.93 29.47 15.41
CA LYS A 80 -7.14 28.01 15.46
C LYS A 80 -6.77 27.34 14.13
N ASN A 81 -7.10 27.95 12.99
CA ASN A 81 -6.74 27.38 11.69
C ASN A 81 -5.25 27.53 11.37
N GLU A 82 -4.60 28.62 11.77
CA GLU A 82 -3.14 28.77 11.66
C GLU A 82 -2.44 27.64 12.41
N THR A 83 -2.84 27.37 13.66
CA THR A 83 -2.28 26.24 14.43
C THR A 83 -2.55 24.89 13.77
N HIS A 84 -3.73 24.65 13.19
CA HIS A 84 -3.99 23.43 12.43
C HIS A 84 -3.18 23.33 11.14
N LYS A 85 -2.94 24.45 10.46
CA LYS A 85 -2.14 24.54 9.24
C LYS A 85 -0.67 24.23 9.54
N ASP A 86 -0.12 24.81 10.59
CA ASP A 86 1.26 24.54 11.04
C ASP A 86 1.44 23.07 11.41
N ILE A 87 0.47 22.46 12.12
CA ILE A 87 0.50 21.03 12.46
C ILE A 87 0.43 20.17 11.18
N PHE A 88 -0.40 20.54 10.21
CA PHE A 88 -0.54 19.81 8.96
C PHE A 88 0.74 19.92 8.09
N GLU A 89 1.32 21.10 7.95
CA GLU A 89 2.57 21.32 7.21
C GLU A 89 3.72 20.54 7.85
N ASN A 90 3.86 20.57 9.18
CA ASN A 90 4.85 19.77 9.90
C ASN A 90 4.62 18.25 9.72
N LEU A 91 3.37 17.80 9.72
CA LEU A 91 3.05 16.38 9.52
C LEU A 91 3.36 15.93 8.08
N VAL A 92 3.05 16.77 7.08
CA VAL A 92 3.37 16.52 5.67
C VAL A 92 4.88 16.47 5.46
N GLU A 93 5.63 17.44 5.99
CA GLU A 93 7.10 17.44 5.91
C GLU A 93 7.69 16.18 6.58
N SER A 94 7.17 15.79 7.75
CA SER A 94 7.60 14.56 8.43
C SER A 94 7.28 13.30 7.60
N SER A 95 6.12 13.25 6.94
CA SER A 95 5.72 12.14 6.08
C SER A 95 6.54 12.10 4.80
N GLU A 96 6.83 13.23 4.17
CA GLU A 96 7.68 13.32 2.98
C GLU A 96 9.11 12.91 3.29
N ALA A 97 9.63 13.28 4.46
CA ALA A 97 10.93 12.80 4.94
C ALA A 97 10.93 11.28 5.15
N ILE A 98 9.86 10.72 5.72
CA ILE A 98 9.69 9.26 5.87
C ILE A 98 9.62 8.59 4.48
N ILE A 99 8.80 9.10 3.56
CA ILE A 99 8.67 8.57 2.19
C ILE A 99 10.00 8.65 1.44
N LYS A 100 10.77 9.73 1.61
CA LYS A 100 12.10 9.89 1.00
C LYS A 100 13.15 8.95 1.61
N SER A 101 13.01 8.64 2.90
CA SER A 101 13.83 7.61 3.57
C SER A 101 13.45 6.19 3.12
N PHE A 102 12.18 6.00 2.76
CA PHE A 102 11.67 4.83 2.08
C PHE A 102 12.11 4.89 0.62
N LYS A 103 13.40 4.60 0.36
CA LYS A 103 13.81 4.27 -1.00
C LYS A 103 12.95 3.08 -1.44
N PRO A 104 12.01 3.22 -2.40
CA PRO A 104 11.70 2.04 -3.18
C PRO A 104 13.06 1.61 -3.71
N LYS A 105 13.46 0.35 -3.51
CA LYS A 105 14.45 -0.20 -4.42
C LYS A 105 13.84 0.07 -5.78
N ASN A 106 14.40 1.04 -6.51
CA ASN A 106 14.21 1.06 -7.94
C ASN A 106 14.78 -0.29 -8.35
N ASP A 107 13.90 -1.27 -8.51
CA ASP A 107 14.18 -2.47 -9.28
C ASP A 107 14.41 -1.95 -10.70
N THR A 108 15.58 -1.36 -10.92
CA THR A 108 16.23 -1.48 -12.20
C THR A 108 16.15 -2.96 -12.51
N PHE A 109 15.51 -3.30 -13.62
CA PHE A 109 15.38 -4.65 -14.18
C PHE A 109 16.76 -5.28 -14.53
N ASP A 110 17.82 -4.94 -13.80
CA ASP A 110 19.23 -5.15 -14.08
C ASP A 110 19.90 -6.10 -13.06
N ASP A 111 19.20 -6.47 -11.97
CA ASP A 111 19.68 -7.46 -10.99
C ASP A 111 19.19 -8.89 -11.32
N PHE A 112 18.83 -9.18 -12.58
CA PHE A 112 18.63 -10.57 -13.00
C PHE A 112 20.00 -11.26 -13.09
N VAL A 113 20.53 -11.71 -11.96
CA VAL A 113 21.73 -12.55 -11.93
C VAL A 113 21.35 -13.86 -12.62
N PRO A 114 21.97 -14.20 -13.77
CA PRO A 114 21.70 -15.46 -14.42
C PRO A 114 22.03 -16.61 -13.46
N ILE A 115 21.20 -17.66 -13.44
CA ILE A 115 21.35 -18.78 -12.50
C ILE A 115 22.73 -19.45 -12.56
N ARG A 116 23.38 -19.43 -13.73
CA ARG A 116 24.74 -19.94 -13.93
C ARG A 116 25.83 -19.03 -13.38
N LYS A 117 25.54 -17.74 -13.14
CA LYS A 117 26.41 -16.83 -12.40
C LYS A 117 26.21 -16.98 -10.89
N GLU A 118 24.96 -17.19 -10.46
CA GLU A 118 24.63 -17.48 -9.05
C GLU A 118 25.22 -18.84 -8.60
N TYR A 119 25.17 -19.84 -9.48
CA TYR A 119 25.73 -21.18 -9.25
C TYR A 119 26.74 -21.55 -10.35
N PRO A 120 28.01 -21.10 -10.23
CA PRO A 120 29.05 -21.33 -11.24
C PRO A 120 29.29 -22.80 -11.56
N PHE A 121 29.11 -23.69 -10.58
CA PHE A 121 29.31 -25.13 -10.71
C PHE A 121 28.41 -25.78 -11.77
N LEU A 122 27.30 -25.15 -12.16
CA LEU A 122 26.45 -25.63 -13.25
C LEU A 122 27.13 -25.58 -14.63
N ASN A 123 28.32 -24.99 -14.73
CA ASN A 123 29.16 -25.00 -15.94
C ASN A 123 30.29 -26.03 -15.86
N ASP A 124 30.50 -26.66 -14.70
CA ASP A 124 31.54 -27.66 -14.51
C ASP A 124 31.10 -29.00 -15.14
N LYS A 125 32.04 -29.76 -15.68
CA LYS A 125 31.76 -31.07 -16.30
C LYS A 125 31.45 -32.16 -15.27
N ASP A 126 31.87 -31.96 -14.02
CA ASP A 126 31.71 -32.90 -12.92
C ASP A 126 30.46 -32.60 -12.07
N CYS A 127 29.56 -31.73 -12.56
CA CYS A 127 28.31 -31.39 -11.89
C CYS A 127 27.32 -32.57 -11.96
N PRO A 128 26.79 -33.05 -10.82
CA PRO A 128 25.77 -34.10 -10.79
C PRO A 128 24.50 -33.70 -11.56
N ASP A 129 23.94 -34.67 -12.31
CA ASP A 129 22.74 -34.47 -13.12
C ASP A 129 21.53 -34.05 -12.27
N GLU A 130 21.51 -34.51 -11.03
CA GLU A 130 20.47 -34.24 -10.06
C GLU A 130 20.34 -32.75 -9.72
N LEU A 131 21.44 -31.98 -9.78
CA LEU A 131 21.40 -30.54 -9.54
C LEU A 131 20.72 -29.79 -10.68
N PHE A 132 20.80 -30.28 -11.92
CA PHE A 132 20.02 -29.71 -13.03
C PHE A 132 18.51 -29.93 -12.82
N ILE A 133 18.12 -31.06 -12.24
CA ILE A 133 16.73 -31.35 -11.87
C ILE A 133 16.27 -30.38 -10.76
N VAL A 134 17.08 -30.19 -9.73
CA VAL A 134 16.81 -29.24 -8.62
C VAL A 134 16.64 -27.82 -9.16
N VAL A 135 17.54 -27.37 -10.04
CA VAL A 135 17.44 -26.06 -10.69
C VAL A 135 16.15 -25.92 -11.52
N GLY A 136 15.82 -26.93 -12.32
CA GLY A 136 14.59 -26.94 -13.12
C GLY A 136 13.34 -26.80 -12.25
N LYS A 137 13.29 -27.54 -11.12
CA LYS A 137 12.18 -27.44 -10.16
C LYS A 137 12.16 -26.12 -9.41
N LYS A 138 13.33 -25.56 -9.04
CA LYS A 138 13.44 -24.24 -8.38
C LYS A 138 12.84 -23.15 -9.26
N ILE A 139 13.18 -23.14 -10.56
CA ILE A 139 12.64 -22.19 -11.53
C ILE A 139 11.11 -22.35 -11.68
N ALA A 140 10.63 -23.60 -11.76
CA ALA A 140 9.20 -23.86 -11.88
C ALA A 140 8.41 -23.39 -10.66
N ALA A 141 8.88 -23.68 -9.44
CA ALA A 141 8.27 -23.23 -8.20
C ALA A 141 8.24 -21.70 -8.09
N TRP A 142 9.33 -21.03 -8.49
CA TRP A 142 9.38 -19.56 -8.52
C TRP A 142 8.33 -18.96 -9.48
N LYS A 143 8.20 -19.52 -10.69
CA LYS A 143 7.19 -19.05 -11.65
C LYS A 143 5.77 -19.21 -11.12
N ARG A 144 5.44 -20.36 -10.53
CA ARG A 144 4.12 -20.60 -9.91
C ARG A 144 3.86 -19.65 -8.76
N TYR A 145 4.86 -19.42 -7.91
CA TYR A 145 4.78 -18.43 -6.85
C TYR A 145 4.46 -17.04 -7.40
N GLN A 146 5.16 -16.58 -8.46
CA GLN A 146 4.90 -15.29 -9.07
C GLN A 146 3.46 -15.17 -9.61
N GLU A 147 2.98 -16.20 -10.31
CA GLU A 147 1.60 -16.25 -10.83
C GLU A 147 0.56 -16.22 -9.70
N LEU A 148 0.79 -16.96 -8.61
CA LEU A 148 -0.10 -16.97 -7.44
C LEU A 148 -0.06 -15.63 -6.70
N HIS A 149 1.12 -15.03 -6.58
CA HIS A 149 1.29 -13.74 -5.93
C HIS A 149 0.62 -12.62 -6.72
N GLU A 150 0.70 -12.63 -8.05
CA GLU A 150 -0.03 -11.70 -8.91
C GLU A 150 -1.55 -11.85 -8.77
N LYS A 151 -2.05 -13.10 -8.65
CA LYS A 151 -3.47 -13.36 -8.36
C LYS A 151 -3.90 -12.82 -7.00
N ILE A 152 -3.04 -12.90 -5.99
CA ILE A 152 -3.29 -12.36 -4.65
C ILE A 152 -3.31 -10.81 -4.69
N GLN A 153 -2.37 -10.19 -5.41
CA GLN A 153 -2.31 -8.73 -5.54
C GLN A 153 -3.54 -8.15 -6.26
N ASN A 154 -4.02 -8.85 -7.29
CA ASN A 154 -5.20 -8.45 -8.05
C ASN A 154 -6.51 -9.02 -7.46
N PHE A 155 -6.48 -9.56 -6.23
CA PHE A 155 -7.64 -10.20 -5.62
C PHE A 155 -8.67 -9.19 -5.15
N ASP A 156 -9.91 -9.32 -5.63
CA ASP A 156 -11.06 -8.52 -5.20
C ASP A 156 -11.86 -9.29 -4.12
N GLY A 157 -11.72 -8.85 -2.87
CA GLY A 157 -12.33 -9.49 -1.70
C GLY A 157 -13.87 -9.48 -1.70
N GLU A 158 -14.50 -8.51 -2.35
CA GLU A 158 -15.97 -8.41 -2.37
C GLU A 158 -16.62 -9.42 -3.33
N LYS A 159 -15.90 -9.87 -4.37
CA LYS A 159 -16.44 -10.78 -5.39
C LYS A 159 -16.12 -12.25 -5.15
N ASN A 160 -14.95 -12.54 -4.58
CA ASN A 160 -14.39 -13.90 -4.60
C ASN A 160 -14.42 -14.60 -3.24
N GLY A 161 -14.69 -13.87 -2.14
CA GLY A 161 -14.76 -14.42 -0.79
C GLY A 161 -13.40 -14.73 -0.15
N GLU A 162 -13.33 -14.61 1.18
CA GLU A 162 -12.08 -14.72 1.96
C GLU A 162 -11.43 -16.11 1.91
N GLU A 163 -12.23 -17.16 1.70
CA GLU A 163 -11.74 -18.54 1.61
C GLU A 163 -10.81 -18.76 0.40
N VAL A 164 -11.12 -18.13 -0.73
CA VAL A 164 -10.30 -18.23 -1.95
C VAL A 164 -8.96 -17.54 -1.75
N LEU A 165 -8.93 -16.39 -1.07
CA LEU A 165 -7.69 -15.70 -0.72
C LEU A 165 -6.82 -16.56 0.20
N THR A 166 -7.42 -17.22 1.18
CA THR A 166 -6.72 -18.11 2.11
C THR A 166 -6.11 -19.30 1.37
N GLN A 167 -6.82 -19.88 0.40
CA GLN A 167 -6.27 -20.96 -0.43
C GLN A 167 -5.13 -20.49 -1.34
N LEU A 168 -5.29 -19.34 -2.00
CA LEU A 168 -4.24 -18.77 -2.86
C LEU A 168 -2.96 -18.44 -2.08
N THR A 169 -3.10 -17.85 -0.90
CA THR A 169 -1.97 -17.53 0.00
C THR A 169 -1.30 -18.78 0.55
N ALA A 170 -2.06 -19.82 0.90
CA ALA A 170 -1.51 -21.11 1.30
C ALA A 170 -0.71 -21.76 0.15
N GLN A 171 -1.25 -21.75 -1.08
CA GLN A 171 -0.55 -22.28 -2.25
C GLN A 171 0.73 -21.47 -2.57
N ALA A 172 0.66 -20.14 -2.50
CA ALA A 172 1.82 -19.29 -2.73
C ALA A 172 2.92 -19.56 -1.69
N THR A 173 2.54 -19.69 -0.41
CA THR A 173 3.47 -20.03 0.67
C THR A 173 4.13 -21.39 0.41
N ALA A 174 3.37 -22.40 0.02
CA ALA A 174 3.90 -23.73 -0.27
C ALA A 174 4.91 -23.72 -1.43
N GLU A 175 4.61 -23.03 -2.54
CA GLU A 175 5.54 -22.91 -3.68
C GLU A 175 6.80 -22.10 -3.33
N TYR A 176 6.68 -21.11 -2.44
CA TYR A 176 7.83 -20.37 -1.92
C TYR A 176 8.71 -21.22 -1.01
N GLU A 177 8.12 -22.01 -0.11
CA GLU A 177 8.84 -22.94 0.75
C GLU A 177 9.55 -24.03 -0.06
N GLU A 178 8.89 -24.60 -1.08
CA GLU A 178 9.50 -25.54 -2.03
C GLU A 178 10.69 -24.92 -2.75
N ASN A 179 10.56 -23.68 -3.24
CA ASN A 179 11.67 -22.95 -3.86
C ASN A 179 12.85 -22.77 -2.90
N LYS A 180 12.58 -22.43 -1.63
CA LYS A 180 13.60 -22.28 -0.59
C LYS A 180 14.27 -23.59 -0.22
N ALA A 181 13.50 -24.69 -0.16
CA ALA A 181 14.04 -26.01 0.10
C ALA A 181 15.00 -26.44 -1.03
N LEU A 182 14.63 -26.22 -2.28
CA LEU A 182 15.50 -26.48 -3.44
C LEU A 182 16.73 -25.56 -3.48
N GLU A 183 16.60 -24.30 -3.05
CA GLU A 183 17.73 -23.37 -2.93
C GLU A 183 18.76 -23.85 -1.90
N SER A 184 18.31 -24.45 -0.80
CA SER A 184 19.17 -24.98 0.26
C SER A 184 20.08 -26.11 -0.24
N GLU A 185 19.56 -26.98 -1.12
CA GLU A 185 20.33 -28.06 -1.77
C GLU A 185 21.45 -27.49 -2.65
N LEU A 186 21.15 -26.47 -3.44
CA LEU A 186 22.14 -25.83 -4.32
C LEU A 186 23.24 -25.09 -3.54
N LYS A 187 22.86 -24.44 -2.43
CA LYS A 187 23.81 -23.78 -1.53
C LYS A 187 24.71 -24.79 -0.83
N TYR A 188 24.14 -25.89 -0.35
CA TYR A 188 24.92 -26.95 0.28
C TYR A 188 25.94 -27.55 -0.70
N TYR A 189 25.54 -27.83 -1.94
CA TYR A 189 26.48 -28.29 -2.95
C TYR A 189 27.55 -27.24 -3.29
N ALA A 190 27.21 -25.95 -3.30
CA ALA A 190 28.19 -24.89 -3.53
C ALA A 190 29.30 -24.88 -2.46
N GLU A 191 28.93 -25.14 -1.19
CA GLU A 191 29.84 -25.11 -0.04
C GLU A 191 30.62 -26.42 0.14
N HIS A 192 29.95 -27.57 0.01
CA HIS A 192 30.50 -28.89 0.34
C HIS A 192 30.88 -29.74 -0.87
N LYS A 193 30.44 -29.36 -2.08
CA LYS A 193 30.59 -30.15 -3.32
C LYS A 193 29.99 -31.56 -3.23
N GLU A 194 29.07 -31.76 -2.29
CA GLU A 194 28.30 -32.98 -2.10
C GLU A 194 26.80 -32.68 -2.17
N VAL A 195 26.02 -33.60 -2.74
CA VAL A 195 24.56 -33.49 -2.78
C VAL A 195 23.97 -33.90 -1.42
N LEU A 196 23.27 -32.96 -0.77
CA LEU A 196 22.62 -33.19 0.53
C LEU A 196 21.49 -34.22 0.44
N ALA A 197 20.68 -34.17 -0.64
CA ALA A 197 19.59 -35.11 -0.90
C ALA A 197 18.51 -35.15 0.22
N ALA A 198 18.30 -34.03 0.90
CA ALA A 198 17.22 -33.88 1.87
C ALA A 198 15.87 -33.69 1.16
N HIS A 199 15.88 -33.01 0.02
CA HIS A 199 14.69 -32.71 -0.75
C HIS A 199 14.04 -33.97 -1.34
N PRO A 200 12.69 -34.10 -1.31
CA PRO A 200 11.97 -35.28 -1.85
C PRO A 200 12.30 -35.63 -3.30
N VAL A 201 12.73 -34.65 -4.08
CA VAL A 201 13.16 -34.79 -5.49
C VAL A 201 14.39 -35.67 -5.63
N LEU A 202 15.21 -35.77 -4.59
CA LEU A 202 16.49 -36.48 -4.58
C LEU A 202 16.41 -37.81 -3.81
N VAL A 203 15.20 -38.30 -3.53
CA VAL A 203 14.99 -39.56 -2.79
C VAL A 203 15.69 -40.73 -3.47
N GLU A 204 15.71 -40.79 -4.79
CA GLU A 204 16.42 -41.85 -5.52
C GLU A 204 17.94 -41.81 -5.27
N LEU A 205 18.53 -40.60 -5.23
CA LEU A 205 19.95 -40.43 -4.94
C LEU A 205 20.27 -40.75 -3.48
N ARG A 206 19.38 -40.38 -2.55
CA ARG A 206 19.49 -40.78 -1.14
C ARG A 206 19.48 -42.31 -0.99
N ILE A 207 18.51 -42.99 -1.62
CA ILE A 207 18.42 -44.45 -1.59
C ILE A 207 19.69 -45.09 -2.19
N LYS A 208 20.19 -44.56 -3.31
CA LYS A 208 21.45 -45.07 -3.90
C LYS A 208 22.64 -44.91 -2.94
N LYS A 209 22.81 -43.73 -2.35
CA LYS A 209 23.87 -43.47 -1.34
C LYS A 209 23.73 -44.40 -0.14
N ASP A 210 22.53 -44.59 0.38
CA ASP A 210 22.27 -45.47 1.51
C ASP A 210 22.62 -46.92 1.18
N VAL A 211 22.23 -47.40 0.00
CA VAL A 211 22.52 -48.76 -0.48
C VAL A 211 24.02 -48.96 -0.72
N GLU A 212 24.73 -47.96 -1.24
CA GLU A 212 26.19 -48.01 -1.42
C GLU A 212 26.96 -47.97 -0.09
N ALA A 213 26.40 -47.31 0.93
CA ALA A 213 26.97 -47.27 2.28
C ALA A 213 26.71 -48.56 3.10
N MET A 214 25.74 -49.39 2.70
CA MET A 214 25.43 -50.66 3.38
C MET A 214 26.56 -51.68 3.23
N SER A 215 26.86 -52.39 4.31
CA SER A 215 27.77 -53.53 4.27
C SER A 215 27.14 -54.72 3.52
N ASN A 216 27.96 -55.66 3.03
CA ASN A 216 27.47 -56.87 2.34
C ASN A 216 26.44 -57.67 3.15
N ALA A 217 26.56 -57.68 4.49
CA ALA A 217 25.61 -58.35 5.37
C ALA A 217 24.24 -57.63 5.44
N GLU A 218 24.24 -56.31 5.33
CA GLU A 218 23.04 -55.47 5.33
C GLU A 218 22.35 -55.49 3.96
N LEU A 219 23.12 -55.48 2.87
CA LEU A 219 22.62 -55.69 1.51
C LEU A 219 21.88 -57.01 1.36
N HIS A 220 22.44 -58.10 1.90
CA HIS A 220 21.77 -59.42 1.87
C HIS A 220 20.44 -59.42 2.63
N LYS A 221 20.33 -58.71 3.77
CA LYS A 221 19.07 -58.56 4.50
C LYS A 221 18.06 -57.70 3.73
N TYR A 222 18.51 -56.59 3.13
CA TYR A 222 17.66 -55.68 2.36
C TYR A 222 16.99 -56.39 1.17
N VAL A 223 17.76 -57.20 0.43
CA VAL A 223 17.25 -58.02 -0.68
C VAL A 223 16.26 -59.09 -0.19
N GLN A 224 16.49 -59.67 0.99
CA GLN A 224 15.58 -60.66 1.58
C GLN A 224 14.28 -60.04 2.09
N SER A 225 14.31 -58.81 2.61
CA SER A 225 13.11 -58.08 3.07
C SER A 225 12.29 -57.44 1.95
N SER A 226 12.85 -57.33 0.74
CA SER A 226 12.19 -56.74 -0.43
C SER A 226 11.54 -57.78 -1.37
N LYS A 227 11.61 -59.08 -1.03
CA LYS A 227 10.89 -60.18 -1.69
C LYS A 227 9.61 -60.50 -0.93
#